data_AF-A0A527TN06-F1
#
_entry.id   AF-A0A527TN06-F1
#
_cell.length_a   1.000
_cell.length_b   1.000
_cell.length_c   1.000
_cell.angle_alpha   90.00
_cell.angle_beta   90.00
_cell.angle_gamma   90.00
#
_symmetry.space_group_name_H-M   'P 1'
#
loop_
_entity.id
_entity.type
_entity.pdbx_description
1 polymer ?
#
loop_
_entity_poly.entity_id
_entity_poly.type
_entity_poly.pdbx_seq_one_letter_code
_entity_poly.pdbx_strand_id
1 'polypeptide(L)' 'MSDTAERVKKIVIEHLGVDADKVTEQASFIDDLGADSLDTV' A
#
# COMPACT_ATOMS: atom_id res chain seq x y z
N MET A 1 -8.27 19.01 1.50
CA MET A 1 -8.72 17.68 1.95
C MET A 1 -7.52 16.76 1.78
N SER A 2 -7.09 16.07 2.83
CA SER A 2 -5.86 15.27 2.79
C SER A 2 -6.15 13.93 2.14
N ASP A 3 -5.71 13.74 0.88
CA ASP A 3 -5.72 12.45 0.21
C ASP A 3 -4.64 11.54 0.80
N THR A 4 -4.94 11.02 2.00
CA THR A 4 -4.14 9.99 2.65
C THR A 4 -4.02 8.77 1.74
N ALA A 5 -5.05 8.44 0.97
CA ALA A 5 -5.04 7.35 0.01
C ALA A 5 -3.95 7.52 -1.07
N GLU A 6 -3.79 8.71 -1.65
CA GLU A 6 -2.73 8.97 -2.64
C GLU A 6 -1.33 8.89 -2.01
N ARG A 7 -1.16 9.46 -0.81
CA ARG A 7 0.12 9.41 -0.10
C ARG A 7 0.49 7.98 0.26
N VAL A 8 -0.45 7.19 0.77
CA VAL A 8 -0.24 5.78 1.10
C VAL A 8 0.05 4.97 -0.16
N LYS A 9 -0.73 5.15 -1.25
CA LYS A 9 -0.45 4.51 -2.55
C LYS A 9 0.98 4.78 -3.00
N LYS A 10 1.40 6.04 -2.99
CA LYS A 10 2.72 6.44 -3.46
C LYS A 10 3.83 5.83 -2.60
N ILE A 11 3.67 5.87 -1.27
CA ILE A 11 4.60 5.24 -0.32
C ILE A 11 4.66 3.73 -0.56
N VAL A 12 3.53 3.07 -0.77
CA VAL A 12 3.47 1.62 -0.97
C VAL A 12 4.14 1.22 -2.28
N ILE A 13 3.87 1.93 -3.37
CA ILE A 13 4.52 1.70 -4.67
C ILE A 13 6.03 1.90 -4.57
N GLU A 14 6.47 2.99 -3.92
CA GLU A 14 7.88 3.37 -3.85
C GLU A 14 8.67 2.52 -2.84
N HIS A 15 8.05 2.15 -1.72
CA HIS A 15 8.71 1.46 -0.61
C HIS A 15 8.63 -0.07 -0.74
N LEU A 16 7.52 -0.60 -1.26
CA LEU A 16 7.36 -2.03 -1.52
C LEU A 16 7.69 -2.41 -2.97
N GLY A 17 7.90 -1.44 -3.86
CA GLY A 17 8.22 -1.70 -5.27
C GLY A 17 7.09 -2.39 -6.02
N VAL A 18 5.84 -2.24 -5.55
CA VAL A 18 4.65 -2.86 -6.12
C VAL A 18 3.97 -1.92 -7.09
N ASP A 19 3.46 -2.44 -8.21
CA ASP A 19 2.79 -1.60 -9.21
C ASP A 19 1.50 -0.98 -8.66
N ALA A 20 1.20 0.25 -9.11
CA ALA A 20 -0.03 0.96 -8.76
C ALA A 20 -1.30 0.16 -9.09
N ASP A 21 -1.22 -0.67 -10.13
CA ASP A 21 -2.30 -1.54 -10.59
C ASP A 21 -2.60 -2.68 -9.60
N LYS A 22 -1.61 -3.07 -8.79
CA LYS A 22 -1.81 -4.01 -7.68
C LYS A 22 -2.36 -3.33 -6.44
N VAL A 23 -2.14 -2.03 -6.28
CA VAL A 23 -2.67 -1.25 -5.15
C VAL A 23 -4.14 -0.89 -5.42
N THR A 24 -5.00 -1.91 -5.35
CA THR A 24 -6.45 -1.75 -5.44
C THR A 24 -7.05 -1.56 -4.05
N GLU A 25 -8.24 -0.96 -3.93
CA GLU A 25 -8.94 -0.83 -2.64
C GLU A 25 -9.32 -2.18 -2.03
N GLN A 26 -9.32 -3.25 -2.83
CA GLN A 26 -9.60 -4.62 -2.41
C GLN A 26 -8.33 -5.43 -2.16
N ALA A 27 -7.14 -4.88 -2.49
CA ALA A 27 -5.88 -5.56 -2.28
C ALA A 27 -5.51 -5.54 -0.79
N SER A 28 -5.10 -6.70 -0.27
CA SER A 28 -4.59 -6.82 1.09
C SER A 28 -3.16 -6.28 1.12
N PHE A 29 -2.91 -5.20 1.88
CA PHE A 29 -1.55 -4.64 1.99
C PHE A 29 -0.55 -5.69 2.49
N ILE A 30 -0.99 -6.62 3.34
CA ILE A 30 -0.16 -7.67 3.92
C ILE A 30 0.04 -8.81 2.92
N ASP A 31 -1.05 -9.41 2.43
CA ASP A 31 -0.98 -10.63 1.60
C ASP A 31 -0.60 -10.35 0.14
N ASP A 32 -1.14 -9.27 -0.45
CA ASP A 32 -0.98 -8.98 -1.88
C ASP A 32 0.20 -8.05 -2.16
N LEU A 33 0.50 -7.14 -1.22
CA LEU A 33 1.55 -6.14 -1.37
C LEU A 33 2.79 -6.44 -0.52
N GLY A 34 2.75 -7.42 0.39
CA GLY A 34 3.91 -7.80 1.19
C GLY A 34 4.27 -6.76 2.25
N ALA A 35 3.31 -5.98 2.74
CA ALA A 35 3.49 -5.06 3.86
C ALA A 35 3.44 -5.81 5.20
N ASP A 36 4.35 -6.78 5.34
CA ASP A 36 4.50 -7.64 6.52
C ASP A 36 4.85 -6.83 7.79
N SER A 37 5.23 -5.55 7.63
CA SER A 37 5.57 -4.64 8.72
C SER A 37 4.44 -3.71 9.18
N LEU A 38 3.20 -3.85 8.66
CA LEU A 38 2.07 -3.00 9.06
C LEU A 38 1.26 -3.59 10.23
N ASP A 39 1.59 -4.81 10.67
CA ASP A 39 0.76 -5.64 11.57
C ASP A 39 1.09 -5.51 13.07
N THR A 40 1.67 -4.40 13.52
CA THR A 40 2.11 -4.28 14.93
C THR A 40 1.69 -2.99 15.65
N VAL A 41 0.45 -2.53 15.44
CA VAL A 41 -0.17 -1.51 16.33
C VAL A 41 -1.38 -2.06 17.07
#